data_AF-A0A9E5V3D0-F1
#
_entry.id   AF-A0A9E5V3D0-F1
#
_cell.length_a   1.000
_cell.length_b   1.000
_cell.length_c   1.000
_cell.angle_alpha   90.00
_cell.angle_beta   90.00
_cell.angle_gamma   90.00
#
_symmetry.space_group_name_H-M   'P 1'
#
loop_
_entity.id
_entity.type
_entity.pdbx_description
1 polymer ?
#
loop_
_entity_poly.entity_id
_entity_poly.type
_entity_poly.pdbx_seq_one_letter_code
_entity_poly.pdbx_strand_id
1 'polypeptide(L)'
;VGMEAHGMGLEGFYDKAKQSVRLETDRPHVLRQMIVACAKGGTLSIMGVYAGFLDKMPMGAAMNKGLTFRMGQMFGQKYIPMLVDRVLKGEVDPSFVFTHHLPLEEAKQGYEIFKHKKDNCIKVLLKP
;
A
#
# COMPACT_ATOMS: atom_id res chain seq x y z
N VAL A 1 0.42 3.28 2.34
CA VAL A 1 0.78 2.83 3.72
C VAL A 1 2.17 2.21 3.69
N GLY A 2 2.86 2.08 4.83
CA GLY A 2 4.24 1.61 4.88
C GLY A 2 5.25 2.59 4.28
N MET A 3 6.31 2.07 3.66
CA MET A 3 7.42 2.87 3.10
C MET A 3 7.02 3.85 1.98
N GLU A 4 5.88 3.64 1.32
CA GLU A 4 5.45 4.40 0.14
C GLU A 4 4.19 5.26 0.37
N ALA A 5 3.79 5.50 1.61
CA ALA A 5 2.63 6.34 1.88
C ALA A 5 2.81 7.76 1.31
N HIS A 6 1.77 8.25 0.60
CA HIS A 6 1.72 9.60 0.05
C HIS A 6 0.82 10.46 0.94
N GLY A 7 1.35 11.58 1.44
CA GLY A 7 0.63 12.55 2.25
C GLY A 7 0.99 13.96 1.81
N MET A 8 -0.03 14.79 1.56
CA MET A 8 0.10 16.17 1.04
C MET A 8 0.18 17.25 2.16
N GLY A 9 0.39 16.85 3.43
CA GLY A 9 0.40 17.75 4.58
C GLY A 9 1.74 17.83 5.31
N LEU A 10 1.84 18.70 6.32
CA LEU A 10 3.04 18.90 7.16
C LEU A 10 3.58 17.59 7.77
N GLU A 11 2.69 16.70 8.22
CA GLU A 11 3.09 15.37 8.73
C GLU A 11 3.71 14.48 7.64
N GLY A 12 3.20 14.55 6.40
CA GLY A 12 3.75 13.79 5.28
C GLY A 12 5.14 14.27 4.86
N PHE A 13 5.39 15.59 4.94
CA PHE A 13 6.71 16.16 4.71
C PHE A 13 7.71 15.81 5.82
N TYR A 14 7.27 15.86 7.08
CA TYR A 14 8.07 15.45 8.24
C TYR A 14 8.49 13.98 8.17
N ASP A 15 7.55 13.06 7.93
CA ASP A 15 7.83 11.63 7.77
C ASP A 15 8.77 11.40 6.56
N LYS A 16 8.58 12.12 5.45
CA LYS A 16 9.45 12.03 4.24
C LYS A 16 10.87 12.53 4.51
N ALA A 17 11.01 13.63 5.26
CA ALA A 17 12.29 14.17 5.67
C ALA A 17 13.02 13.17 6.58
N LYS A 18 12.36 12.65 7.62
CA LYS A 18 12.93 11.61 8.50
C LYS A 18 13.34 10.34 7.76
N GLN A 19 12.54 9.90 6.78
CA GLN A 19 12.88 8.75 5.93
C GLN A 19 14.11 9.02 5.07
N SER A 20 14.23 10.22 4.50
CA SER A 20 15.40 10.58 3.68
C SER A 20 16.71 10.61 4.47
N VAL A 21 16.66 10.97 5.76
CA VAL A 21 17.83 10.95 6.66
C VAL A 21 17.98 9.62 7.43
N ARG A 22 17.21 8.58 7.06
CA ARG A 22 17.20 7.24 7.69
C ARG A 22 16.88 7.24 9.19
N LEU A 23 16.21 8.27 9.69
CA LEU A 23 15.75 8.32 11.08
C LEU A 23 14.43 7.55 11.30
N GLU A 24 13.64 7.33 10.24
CA GLU A 24 12.46 6.45 10.25
C GLU A 24 12.38 5.69 8.92
N THR A 25 12.26 4.36 8.96
CA THR A 25 12.23 3.55 7.72
C THR A 25 10.89 3.67 6.98
N ASP A 26 9.83 3.98 7.71
CA ASP A 26 8.44 3.94 7.26
C ASP A 26 7.76 5.32 7.33
N ARG A 27 6.59 5.47 6.71
CA ARG A 27 5.76 6.69 6.81
C ARG A 27 4.45 6.42 7.59
N PRO A 28 4.47 6.52 8.93
CA PRO A 28 3.34 6.11 9.77
C PRO A 28 2.14 7.05 9.78
N HIS A 29 2.17 8.25 9.18
CA HIS A 29 1.03 9.19 9.24
C HIS A 29 -0.32 8.56 8.85
N VAL A 30 -0.37 7.75 7.80
CA VAL A 30 -1.62 7.08 7.40
C VAL A 30 -2.09 6.12 8.50
N LEU A 31 -1.18 5.41 9.16
CA LEU A 31 -1.54 4.50 10.24
C LEU A 31 -2.04 5.27 11.48
N ARG A 32 -1.45 6.43 11.79
CA ARG A 32 -1.95 7.34 12.84
C ARG A 32 -3.38 7.80 12.51
N GLN A 33 -3.60 8.26 11.27
CA GLN A 33 -4.92 8.66 10.80
C GLN A 33 -5.93 7.52 10.85
N MET A 34 -5.55 6.31 10.46
CA MET A 34 -6.40 5.12 10.52
C MET A 34 -6.86 4.84 11.96
N ILE A 35 -5.97 4.92 12.96
CA ILE A 35 -6.33 4.73 14.37
C ILE A 35 -7.34 5.78 14.84
N VAL A 36 -7.15 7.04 14.44
CA VAL A 36 -8.05 8.14 14.83
C VAL A 36 -9.38 8.09 14.05
N ALA A 37 -9.39 7.63 12.81
CA ALA A 37 -10.59 7.54 11.98
C ALA A 37 -11.43 6.28 12.28
N CYS A 38 -10.82 5.19 12.72
CA CYS A 38 -11.53 3.94 12.98
C CYS A 38 -12.56 4.10 14.11
N ALA A 39 -13.76 3.54 13.90
CA ALA A 39 -14.82 3.53 14.90
C ALA A 39 -14.43 2.67 16.13
N LYS A 40 -15.08 2.92 17.27
CA LYS A 40 -14.92 2.09 18.48
C LYS A 40 -15.33 0.64 18.17
N GLY A 41 -14.56 -0.33 18.65
CA GLY A 41 -14.71 -1.76 18.35
C GLY A 41 -14.30 -2.16 16.93
N GLY A 42 -13.73 -1.24 16.13
CA GLY A 42 -13.39 -1.48 14.74
C GLY A 42 -12.14 -2.35 14.54
N THR A 43 -11.94 -2.80 13.30
CA THR A 43 -10.73 -3.53 12.87
C THR A 43 -9.89 -2.67 11.95
N LEU A 44 -8.60 -2.53 12.30
CA LEU A 44 -7.57 -1.96 11.45
C LEU A 44 -6.88 -3.07 10.67
N SER A 45 -7.16 -3.15 9.36
CA SER A 45 -6.45 -4.04 8.45
C SER A 45 -5.26 -3.31 7.82
N ILE A 46 -4.05 -3.82 8.06
CA ILE A 46 -2.79 -3.21 7.63
C ILE A 46 -2.10 -4.16 6.66
N MET A 47 -2.10 -3.78 5.39
CA MET A 47 -1.40 -4.48 4.31
C MET A 47 -0.32 -3.55 3.75
N GLY A 48 0.93 -3.99 3.72
CA GLY A 48 2.04 -3.19 3.21
C GLY A 48 3.36 -3.57 3.84
N VAL A 49 4.46 -3.02 3.32
CA VAL A 49 5.80 -3.30 3.84
C VAL A 49 6.16 -2.29 4.93
N TYR A 50 6.49 -2.83 6.10
CA TYR A 50 7.00 -2.12 7.28
C TYR A 50 8.28 -2.82 7.70
N ALA A 51 9.39 -2.09 7.76
CA ALA A 51 10.73 -2.68 7.84
C ALA A 51 11.45 -2.40 9.17
N GLY A 52 10.88 -1.58 10.06
CA GLY A 52 11.51 -1.24 11.33
C GLY A 52 10.52 -0.83 12.41
N PHE A 53 11.05 -0.13 13.41
CA PHE A 53 10.26 0.41 14.51
C PHE A 53 9.44 1.63 14.04
N LEU A 54 8.21 1.72 14.51
CA LEU A 54 7.33 2.88 14.29
C LEU A 54 7.27 3.72 15.57
N ASP A 55 7.44 5.04 15.43
CA ASP A 55 7.33 6.00 16.52
C ASP A 55 5.98 6.75 16.47
N LYS A 56 5.58 7.33 17.63
CA LYS A 56 4.39 8.20 17.80
C LYS A 56 3.06 7.56 17.37
N MET A 57 2.91 6.27 17.61
CA MET A 57 1.66 5.57 17.38
C MET A 57 0.64 5.91 18.50
N PRO A 58 -0.57 6.39 18.18
CA PRO A 58 -1.57 6.80 19.17
C PRO A 58 -2.25 5.59 19.87
N MET A 59 -1.46 4.81 20.62
CA MET A 59 -1.92 3.59 21.27
C MET A 59 -2.99 3.82 22.32
N GLY A 60 -3.00 4.97 23.01
CA GLY A 60 -4.07 5.33 23.92
C GLY A 60 -5.43 5.44 23.22
N ALA A 61 -5.46 6.03 22.01
CA ALA A 61 -6.68 6.08 21.21
C ALA A 61 -7.10 4.69 20.72
N ALA A 62 -6.14 3.87 20.28
CA ALA A 62 -6.42 2.50 19.86
C ALA A 62 -7.01 1.64 21.00
N MET A 63 -6.44 1.76 22.20
CA MET A 63 -6.87 1.04 23.41
C MET A 63 -8.27 1.47 23.84
N ASN A 64 -8.50 2.78 23.99
CA ASN A 64 -9.81 3.30 24.43
C ASN A 64 -10.93 3.04 23.42
N LYS A 65 -10.58 2.87 22.15
CA LYS A 65 -11.52 2.45 21.11
C LYS A 65 -11.69 0.94 21.03
N GLY A 66 -10.89 0.12 21.72
CA GLY A 66 -10.94 -1.34 21.62
C GLY A 66 -10.68 -1.84 20.21
N LEU A 67 -9.68 -1.28 19.51
CA LEU A 67 -9.41 -1.63 18.11
C LEU A 67 -8.74 -3.00 17.98
N THR A 68 -9.16 -3.77 16.98
CA THR A 68 -8.48 -5.00 16.55
C THR A 68 -7.49 -4.68 15.44
N PHE A 69 -6.23 -5.09 15.59
CA PHE A 69 -5.23 -4.95 14.53
C PHE A 69 -5.07 -6.29 13.78
N ARG A 70 -5.23 -6.26 12.45
CA ARG A 70 -5.00 -7.39 11.55
C ARG A 70 -3.97 -6.98 10.50
N MET A 71 -2.80 -7.60 10.50
CA MET A 71 -1.67 -7.16 9.68
C MET A 71 -0.98 -8.31 8.96
N GLY A 72 -0.34 -8.02 7.82
CA GLY A 72 0.47 -8.99 7.09
C GLY A 72 0.87 -8.55 5.69
N GLN A 73 1.71 -9.37 5.06
CA GLN A 73 1.90 -9.35 3.61
C GLN A 73 0.78 -10.15 2.93
N MET A 74 0.65 -10.01 1.60
CA MET A 74 -0.28 -10.82 0.84
C MET A 74 0.07 -12.31 0.94
N PHE A 75 -0.85 -13.13 1.47
CA PHE A 75 -0.72 -14.59 1.51
C PHE A 75 -1.01 -15.20 0.12
N GLY A 76 -0.11 -14.97 -0.83
CA GLY A 76 -0.29 -15.38 -2.24
C GLY A 76 -0.65 -16.86 -2.38
N GLN A 77 0.13 -17.76 -1.79
CA GLN A 77 -0.09 -19.21 -1.88
C GLN A 77 -1.48 -19.66 -1.39
N LYS A 78 -2.02 -18.98 -0.37
CA LYS A 78 -3.34 -19.30 0.20
C LYS A 78 -4.49 -18.82 -0.70
N TYR A 79 -4.35 -17.64 -1.30
CA TYR A 79 -5.49 -16.96 -1.96
C TYR A 79 -5.44 -17.00 -3.48
N ILE A 80 -4.27 -17.15 -4.11
CA ILE A 80 -4.13 -17.16 -5.59
C ILE A 80 -5.04 -18.20 -6.24
N PRO A 81 -5.13 -19.47 -5.79
CA PRO A 81 -5.99 -20.45 -6.45
C PRO A 81 -7.47 -20.01 -6.48
N MET A 82 -7.98 -19.49 -5.36
CA MET A 82 -9.35 -18.98 -5.26
C MET A 82 -9.55 -17.74 -6.12
N LEU A 83 -8.58 -16.81 -6.16
CA LEU A 83 -8.70 -15.60 -6.97
C LEU A 83 -8.72 -15.91 -8.47
N VAL A 84 -7.87 -16.83 -8.92
CA VAL A 84 -7.83 -17.28 -10.32
C VAL A 84 -9.15 -17.94 -10.70
N ASP A 85 -9.69 -18.84 -9.87
CA ASP A 85 -10.98 -19.48 -10.11
C ASP A 85 -12.12 -18.46 -10.29
N ARG A 86 -12.16 -17.41 -9.46
CA ARG A 86 -13.15 -16.34 -9.57
C ARG A 86 -13.01 -15.51 -10.84
N VAL A 87 -11.78 -15.27 -11.30
CA VAL A 87 -11.53 -14.59 -12.60
C VAL A 87 -11.99 -15.47 -13.76
N LEU A 88 -11.67 -16.78 -13.73
CA LEU A 88 -12.09 -17.73 -14.77
C LEU A 88 -13.62 -17.88 -14.84
N LYS A 89 -14.31 -17.76 -13.69
CA LYS A 89 -15.78 -17.72 -13.60
C LYS A 89 -16.39 -16.39 -14.04
N GLY A 90 -15.58 -15.37 -14.33
CA GLY A 90 -16.06 -14.04 -14.70
C GLY A 90 -16.65 -13.23 -13.53
N GLU A 91 -16.43 -13.65 -12.28
CA GLU A 91 -16.91 -12.91 -11.10
C GLU A 91 -16.11 -11.64 -10.84
N VAL A 92 -14.86 -11.59 -11.31
CA VAL A 92 -13.95 -10.47 -11.16
C VAL A 92 -13.18 -10.29 -12.46
N ASP A 93 -13.23 -9.10 -13.03
CA ASP A 93 -12.36 -8.69 -14.14
C ASP A 93 -11.23 -7.80 -13.61
N PRO A 94 -9.97 -8.27 -13.57
CA PRO A 94 -8.83 -7.46 -13.15
C PRO A 94 -8.28 -6.58 -14.29
N SER A 95 -8.77 -6.69 -15.52
CA SER A 95 -8.15 -6.07 -16.71
C SER A 95 -8.03 -4.55 -16.61
N PHE A 96 -8.98 -3.89 -15.93
CA PHE A 96 -9.01 -2.43 -15.77
C PHE A 96 -7.79 -1.84 -15.04
N VAL A 97 -7.04 -2.65 -14.27
CA VAL A 97 -5.84 -2.15 -13.56
C VAL A 97 -4.68 -1.89 -14.53
N PHE A 98 -4.67 -2.54 -15.71
CA PHE A 98 -3.62 -2.41 -16.72
C PHE A 98 -3.82 -1.15 -17.57
N THR A 99 -3.28 -0.04 -17.07
CA THR A 99 -3.33 1.27 -17.75
C THR A 99 -2.41 1.37 -18.98
N HIS A 100 -1.33 0.61 -19.02
CA HIS A 100 -0.30 0.71 -20.07
C HIS A 100 0.04 -0.67 -20.60
N HIS A 101 0.18 -0.78 -21.92
CA HIS A 101 0.51 -2.02 -22.62
C HIS A 101 1.73 -1.76 -23.50
N LEU A 102 2.83 -2.47 -23.25
CA LEU A 102 4.10 -2.28 -23.97
C LEU A 102 4.67 -3.64 -24.39
N PRO A 103 5.45 -3.72 -25.48
CA PRO A 103 6.23 -4.90 -25.80
C PRO A 103 7.35 -5.10 -24.77
N LEU A 104 7.85 -6.34 -24.63
CA LEU A 104 8.86 -6.68 -23.63
C LEU A 104 10.18 -5.92 -23.83
N GLU A 105 10.53 -5.59 -25.07
CA GLU A 105 11.70 -4.79 -25.45
C GLU A 105 11.65 -3.37 -24.83
N GLU A 106 10.45 -2.86 -24.58
CA GLU A 106 10.21 -1.55 -23.98
C GLU A 106 10.05 -1.60 -22.45
N ALA A 107 10.41 -2.72 -21.80
CA ALA A 107 10.30 -2.87 -20.35
C ALA A 107 10.94 -1.70 -19.57
N LYS A 108 12.10 -1.20 -20.03
CA LYS A 108 12.77 -0.04 -19.43
C LYS A 108 11.85 1.18 -19.38
N GLN A 109 11.14 1.48 -20.46
CA GLN A 109 10.18 2.58 -20.51
C GLN A 109 9.00 2.33 -19.57
N GLY A 110 8.50 1.09 -19.51
CA GLY A 110 7.46 0.70 -18.55
C GLY A 110 7.86 0.97 -17.09
N TYR A 111 9.08 0.62 -16.71
CA TYR A 111 9.62 0.91 -15.38
C TYR A 111 9.74 2.42 -15.10
N GLU A 112 10.20 3.21 -16.09
CA GLU A 112 10.30 4.66 -15.96
C GLU A 112 8.93 5.32 -15.73
N ILE A 113 7.92 4.92 -16.51
CA ILE A 113 6.54 5.41 -16.36
C ILE A 113 6.01 5.09 -14.96
N PHE A 114 6.13 3.83 -14.52
CA PHE A 114 5.62 3.38 -13.23
C PHE A 114 6.34 4.05 -12.04
N LYS A 115 7.67 4.03 -12.04
CA LYS A 115 8.51 4.58 -10.96
C LYS A 115 8.27 6.08 -10.76
N HIS A 116 8.17 6.82 -11.87
CA HIS A 116 7.97 8.27 -11.83
C HIS A 116 6.49 8.68 -11.81
N LYS A 117 5.57 7.71 -11.72
CA LYS A 117 4.12 7.93 -11.68
C LYS A 117 3.62 8.83 -12.82
N LYS A 118 4.18 8.64 -14.01
CA LYS A 118 3.77 9.37 -15.21
C LYS A 118 2.44 8.85 -15.72
N ASP A 119 1.71 9.69 -16.44
CA ASP A 119 0.54 9.30 -17.23
C ASP A 119 -0.56 8.55 -16.45
N ASN A 120 -0.69 8.86 -15.14
CA ASN A 120 -1.61 8.19 -14.23
C ASN A 120 -1.45 6.65 -14.23
N CYS A 121 -0.22 6.16 -14.43
CA CYS A 121 0.07 4.74 -14.50
C CYS A 121 -0.29 4.00 -13.20
N ILE A 122 -1.17 3.01 -13.32
CA ILE A 122 -1.54 2.07 -12.24
C ILE A 122 -0.74 0.78 -12.37
N LYS A 123 -0.77 0.16 -13.55
CA LYS A 123 -0.05 -1.08 -13.87
C LYS A 123 0.35 -1.08 -15.35
N VAL A 124 1.55 -1.56 -15.61
CA VAL A 124 2.06 -1.84 -16.96
C VAL A 124 1.95 -3.34 -17.22
N LEU A 125 1.38 -3.72 -18.36
CA LEU A 125 1.42 -5.07 -18.92
C LEU A 125 2.51 -5.13 -19.98
N LEU A 126 3.47 -6.05 -19.83
CA LEU A 126 4.48 -6.33 -20.83
C LEU A 126 4.07 -7.55 -21.65
N LYS A 127 3.98 -7.39 -22.97
CA LYS A 127 3.67 -8.47 -23.90
C LYS A 127 4.98 -9.02 -24.50
N PRO A 128 5.22 -10.35 -24.44
CA PRO A 128 6.34 -10.99 -25.12
C PRO A 128 6.28 -10.83 -26.63
#